data_AF-A0A496X791-F1
#
_entry.id   AF-A0A496X791-F1
#
_cell.length_a   1.000
_cell.length_b   1.000
_cell.length_c   1.000
_cell.angle_alpha   90.00
_cell.angle_beta   90.00
_cell.angle_gamma   90.00
#
_symmetry.space_group_name_H-M   'P 1'
#
loop_
_entity.id
_entity.type
_entity.pdbx_description
1 polymer ?
#
loop_
_entity_poly.entity_id
_entity_poly.type
_entity_poly.pdbx_seq_one_letter_code
_entity_poly.pdbx_strand_id
1 'polypeptide(L)'
;MEAQGQGIADERSMLEFVRDGTTAFYGNFYFWVNIVALLLQAFVASRLLKYGGFAAILLILPVIALASYTVMALLPVLAVIKMMKIAENATDYSLNNTSRHVLWLPVSSAMKFHGKPAIDTLYVRLGDGLAAITVLVGVHLLALSTSGFFVFNVFLVLCWLVAGVLLVREHRRASDDKAVSATE
;
A
#
# COMPACT_ATOMS: atom_id res chain seq x y z
N MET A 1 -54.76 20.20 6.49
CA MET A 1 -54.00 19.62 5.36
C MET A 1 -52.68 20.38 5.25
N GLU A 2 -51.67 20.01 6.04
CA GLU A 2 -50.30 20.57 5.92
C GLU A 2 -49.36 19.76 6.83
N ALA A 3 -48.94 18.57 6.39
CA ALA A 3 -47.92 17.79 7.10
C ALA A 3 -47.29 16.71 6.20
N GLN A 4 -46.88 17.06 4.97
CA GLN A 4 -46.22 16.08 4.08
C GLN A 4 -45.10 16.67 3.21
N GLY A 5 -44.38 17.69 3.71
CA GLY A 5 -43.34 18.40 2.96
C GLY A 5 -41.92 18.40 3.55
N GLN A 6 -41.69 17.88 4.76
CA GLN A 6 -40.40 18.08 5.46
C GLN A 6 -39.41 16.89 5.43
N GLY A 7 -39.82 15.70 4.99
CA GLY A 7 -38.93 14.51 5.00
C GLY A 7 -37.86 14.48 3.90
N ILE A 8 -38.11 15.12 2.75
CA ILE A 8 -37.23 15.03 1.56
C ILE A 8 -36.07 16.03 1.63
N ALA A 9 -36.26 17.17 2.30
CA ALA A 9 -35.20 18.16 2.52
C ALA A 9 -34.18 17.68 3.56
N ASP A 10 -34.62 16.95 4.59
CA ASP A 10 -33.75 16.43 5.65
C ASP A 10 -32.88 15.26 5.15
N GLU A 11 -33.47 14.28 4.44
CA GLU A 11 -32.70 13.15 3.90
C GLU A 11 -31.73 13.58 2.80
N ARG A 12 -32.14 14.46 1.86
CA ARG A 12 -31.23 14.98 0.84
C ARG A 12 -30.12 15.85 1.42
N SER A 13 -30.44 16.74 2.37
CA SER A 13 -29.42 17.60 2.99
C SER A 13 -28.43 16.80 3.83
N MET A 14 -28.88 15.74 4.51
CA MET A 14 -28.01 14.79 5.20
C MET A 14 -27.08 14.07 4.23
N LEU A 15 -27.61 13.58 3.10
CA LEU A 15 -26.80 12.94 2.05
C LEU A 15 -25.78 13.91 1.43
N GLU A 16 -26.18 15.15 1.17
CA GLU A 16 -25.29 16.21 0.68
C GLU A 16 -24.20 16.54 1.69
N PHE A 17 -24.55 16.71 2.97
CA PHE A 17 -23.60 16.96 4.05
C PHE A 17 -22.57 15.82 4.19
N VAL A 18 -23.02 14.56 4.21
CA VAL A 18 -22.14 13.39 4.30
C VAL A 18 -21.24 13.28 3.07
N ARG A 19 -21.80 13.51 1.87
CA ARG A 19 -21.04 13.51 0.61
C ARG A 19 -19.97 14.59 0.62
N ASP A 20 -20.31 15.81 1.01
CA ASP A 20 -19.41 16.95 0.99
C ASP A 20 -18.31 16.78 2.04
N GLY A 21 -18.65 16.29 3.24
CA GLY A 21 -17.67 15.93 4.27
C GLY A 21 -16.71 14.81 3.83
N THR A 22 -17.23 13.77 3.17
CA THR A 22 -16.42 12.67 2.62
C THR A 22 -15.49 13.17 1.52
N THR A 23 -16.00 14.02 0.64
CA THR A 23 -15.23 14.63 -0.46
C THR A 23 -14.11 15.50 0.09
N ALA A 24 -14.39 16.35 1.07
CA ALA A 24 -13.38 17.18 1.73
C ALA A 24 -12.32 16.32 2.46
N PHE A 25 -12.74 15.25 3.14
CA PHE A 25 -11.82 14.33 3.81
C PHE A 25 -10.86 13.66 2.82
N TYR A 26 -11.39 13.06 1.75
CA TYR A 26 -10.57 12.38 0.75
C TYR A 26 -9.72 13.37 -0.06
N GLY A 27 -10.24 14.55 -0.37
CA GLY A 27 -9.48 15.63 -1.00
C GLY A 27 -8.26 16.01 -0.17
N ASN A 28 -8.45 16.27 1.13
CA ASN A 28 -7.34 16.54 2.04
C ASN A 28 -6.40 15.33 2.19
N PHE A 29 -6.94 14.11 2.27
CA PHE A 29 -6.14 12.89 2.40
C PHE A 29 -5.19 12.72 1.21
N TYR A 30 -5.72 12.75 -0.01
CA TYR A 30 -4.91 12.59 -1.22
C TYR A 30 -3.98 13.78 -1.48
N PHE A 31 -4.38 15.00 -1.07
CA PHE A 31 -3.47 16.15 -1.09
C PHE A 31 -2.19 15.85 -0.29
N TRP A 32 -2.32 15.42 0.96
CA TRP A 32 -1.17 15.10 1.80
C TRP A 32 -0.40 13.87 1.31
N VAL A 33 -1.08 12.82 0.86
CA VAL A 33 -0.42 11.65 0.25
C VAL A 33 0.49 12.07 -0.89
N ASN A 34 -0.01 12.87 -1.83
CA ASN A 34 0.76 13.27 -3.00
C ASN A 34 1.90 14.23 -2.65
N ILE A 35 1.69 15.18 -1.74
CA ILE A 35 2.76 16.08 -1.27
C ILE A 35 3.88 15.29 -0.58
N VAL A 36 3.54 14.37 0.34
CA VAL A 36 4.54 13.56 1.03
C VAL A 36 5.23 12.61 0.04
N ALA A 37 4.49 11.99 -0.89
CA ALA A 37 5.07 11.13 -1.92
C ALA A 37 6.07 11.89 -2.78
N LEU A 38 5.75 13.12 -3.20
CA LEU A 38 6.64 13.97 -3.97
C LEU A 38 7.94 14.27 -3.22
N LEU A 39 7.84 14.62 -1.92
CA LEU A 39 9.00 14.88 -1.09
C LEU A 39 9.86 13.61 -0.89
N LEU A 40 9.22 12.47 -0.62
CA LEU A 40 9.92 11.19 -0.51
C LEU A 40 10.62 10.82 -1.82
N GLN A 41 9.96 11.01 -2.96
CA GLN A 41 10.54 10.72 -4.27
C GLN A 41 11.73 11.64 -4.59
N ALA A 42 11.58 12.94 -4.38
CA ALA A 42 12.61 13.93 -4.73
C ALA A 42 13.84 13.83 -3.82
N PHE A 43 13.64 13.60 -2.52
CA PHE A 43 14.71 13.68 -1.54
C PHE A 43 15.16 12.31 -1.01
N VAL A 44 14.24 11.38 -0.78
CA VAL A 44 14.53 10.12 -0.08
C VAL A 44 14.85 8.99 -1.05
N ALA A 45 14.12 8.84 -2.16
CA ALA A 45 14.26 7.68 -3.05
C ALA A 45 15.70 7.49 -3.56
N SER A 46 16.32 8.55 -4.09
CA SER A 46 17.69 8.50 -4.63
C SER A 46 18.74 8.25 -3.54
N ARG A 47 18.59 8.89 -2.37
CA ARG A 47 19.51 8.75 -1.24
C ARG A 47 19.40 7.36 -0.62
N LEU A 48 18.19 6.87 -0.42
CA LEU A 48 17.93 5.56 0.15
C LEU A 48 18.47 4.45 -0.77
N LEU A 49 18.29 4.57 -2.08
CA LEU A 49 18.87 3.63 -3.03
C LEU A 49 20.41 3.70 -3.05
N LYS A 50 20.99 4.91 -3.02
CA LYS A 50 22.45 5.09 -3.06
C LYS A 50 23.15 4.54 -1.81
N TYR A 51 22.61 4.78 -0.62
CA TYR A 51 23.27 4.41 0.65
C TYR A 51 22.76 3.09 1.24
N GLY A 52 21.48 2.75 1.03
CA GLY A 52 20.84 1.55 1.57
C GLY A 52 20.63 0.42 0.55
N GLY A 53 20.85 0.69 -0.74
CA GLY A 53 20.72 -0.30 -1.81
C GLY A 53 19.28 -0.76 -2.05
N PHE A 54 19.15 -1.86 -2.80
CA PHE A 54 17.84 -2.44 -3.16
C PHE A 54 17.06 -2.94 -1.93
N ALA A 55 17.75 -3.52 -0.94
CA ALA A 55 17.13 -4.04 0.26
C ALA A 55 16.37 -2.95 1.03
N ALA A 56 16.99 -1.79 1.24
CA ALA A 56 16.38 -0.70 1.98
C ALA A 56 15.13 -0.15 1.28
N ILE A 57 15.20 0.08 -0.03
CA ILE A 57 14.08 0.65 -0.78
C ILE A 57 12.90 -0.32 -0.96
N LEU A 58 13.17 -1.63 -0.99
CA LEU A 58 12.12 -2.65 -1.10
C LEU A 58 11.43 -2.90 0.25
N LEU A 59 12.20 -2.93 1.35
CA LEU A 59 11.67 -3.30 2.67
C LEU A 59 11.10 -2.12 3.47
N ILE A 60 11.35 -0.87 3.06
CA ILE A 60 10.82 0.29 3.79
C ILE A 60 9.29 0.34 3.83
N LEU A 61 8.62 -0.03 2.74
CA LEU A 61 7.16 -0.04 2.68
C LEU A 61 6.55 -1.09 3.63
N PRO A 62 6.93 -2.39 3.61
CA PRO A 62 6.40 -3.35 4.56
C PRO A 62 6.72 -2.99 6.02
N VAL A 63 7.86 -2.36 6.31
CA VAL A 63 8.17 -1.86 7.66
C VAL A 63 7.21 -0.74 8.08
N ILE A 64 6.96 0.23 7.22
CA ILE A 64 5.99 1.31 7.48
C ILE A 64 4.58 0.76 7.63
N ALA A 65 4.19 -0.21 6.79
CA ALA A 65 2.92 -0.89 6.89
C ALA A 65 2.79 -1.63 8.23
N LEU A 66 3.82 -2.36 8.67
CA LEU A 66 3.81 -3.11 9.92
C LEU A 66 3.60 -2.17 11.11
N ALA A 67 4.36 -1.08 11.16
CA ALA A 67 4.20 -0.06 12.18
C ALA A 67 2.80 0.56 12.14
N SER A 68 2.32 0.89 10.94
CA SER A 68 1.00 1.49 10.71
C SER A 68 -0.13 0.61 11.23
N TYR A 69 -0.20 -0.65 10.81
CA TYR A 69 -1.26 -1.57 11.24
C TYR A 69 -1.15 -1.93 12.73
N THR A 70 0.06 -2.00 13.28
CA THR A 70 0.25 -2.20 14.73
C THR A 70 -0.31 -1.01 15.52
N VAL A 71 0.03 0.22 15.14
CA VAL A 71 -0.48 1.43 15.80
C VAL A 71 -2.00 1.54 15.63
N MET A 72 -2.53 1.27 14.44
CA MET A 72 -3.99 1.31 14.19
C MET A 72 -4.75 0.22 14.96
N ALA A 73 -4.15 -0.95 15.19
CA ALA A 73 -4.75 -2.00 16.01
C ALA A 73 -4.89 -1.57 17.49
N LEU A 74 -3.88 -0.86 18.01
CA LEU A 74 -3.85 -0.35 19.38
C LEU A 74 -4.70 0.91 19.57
N LEU A 75 -4.72 1.80 18.57
CA LEU A 75 -5.38 3.10 18.59
C LEU A 75 -6.22 3.28 17.32
N PRO A 76 -7.42 2.66 17.23
CA PRO A 76 -8.30 2.72 16.07
C PRO A 76 -9.06 4.06 15.97
N VAL A 77 -8.33 5.17 16.09
CA VAL A 77 -8.87 6.53 16.00
C VAL A 77 -8.70 7.05 14.57
N LEU A 78 -9.74 7.65 14.01
CA LEU A 78 -9.75 8.09 12.61
C LEU A 78 -8.56 9.00 12.24
N ALA A 79 -8.15 9.90 13.13
CA ALA A 79 -6.99 10.76 12.91
C ALA A 79 -5.68 9.96 12.80
N VAL A 80 -5.50 8.95 13.65
CA VAL A 80 -4.33 8.05 13.63
C VAL A 80 -4.34 7.23 12.34
N ILE A 81 -5.48 6.63 12.01
CA ILE A 81 -5.66 5.85 10.77
C ILE A 81 -5.32 6.71 9.55
N LYS A 82 -5.84 7.94 9.49
CA LYS A 82 -5.54 8.89 8.41
C LYS A 82 -4.04 9.14 8.28
N MET A 83 -3.34 9.45 9.37
CA MET A 83 -1.89 9.71 9.35
C MET A 83 -1.09 8.48 8.91
N MET A 84 -1.42 7.31 9.43
CA MET A 84 -0.75 6.06 9.08
C MET A 84 -0.98 5.70 7.60
N LYS A 85 -2.22 5.82 7.11
CA LYS A 85 -2.54 5.61 5.69
C LYS A 85 -1.86 6.64 4.78
N ILE A 86 -1.67 7.89 5.22
CA ILE A 86 -0.89 8.88 4.46
C ILE A 86 0.56 8.40 4.31
N ALA A 87 1.21 7.98 5.41
CA ALA A 87 2.58 7.50 5.38
C ALA A 87 2.76 6.26 4.48
N GLU A 88 1.85 5.30 4.59
CA GLU A 88 1.84 4.07 3.77
C GLU A 88 1.65 4.38 2.28
N ASN A 89 0.61 5.14 1.90
CA ASN A 89 0.34 5.45 0.49
C ASN A 89 1.42 6.35 -0.12
N ALA A 90 1.93 7.31 0.64
CA ALA A 90 3.01 8.18 0.16
C ALA A 90 4.28 7.38 -0.12
N THR A 91 4.61 6.41 0.74
CA THR A 91 5.73 5.49 0.54
C THR A 91 5.50 4.57 -0.65
N ASP A 92 4.28 4.08 -0.83
CA ASP A 92 3.93 3.21 -1.96
C ASP A 92 4.10 3.93 -3.30
N TYR A 93 3.52 5.12 -3.45
CA TYR A 93 3.60 5.90 -4.68
C TYR A 93 5.01 6.41 -5.02
N SER A 94 5.91 6.48 -4.03
CA SER A 94 7.28 6.96 -4.24
C SER A 94 8.32 5.82 -4.20
N LEU A 95 8.67 5.38 -2.99
CA LEU A 95 9.75 4.43 -2.73
C LEU A 95 9.44 3.06 -3.30
N ASN A 96 8.22 2.55 -3.12
CA ASN A 96 7.86 1.23 -3.65
C ASN A 96 7.83 1.23 -5.18
N ASN A 97 7.30 2.29 -5.81
CA ASN A 97 7.39 2.43 -7.26
C ASN A 97 8.85 2.36 -7.75
N THR A 98 9.75 3.09 -7.11
CA THR A 98 11.19 3.07 -7.41
C THR A 98 11.78 1.67 -7.17
N SER A 99 11.41 0.99 -6.09
CA SER A 99 11.87 -0.36 -5.78
C SER A 99 11.49 -1.35 -6.89
N ARG A 100 10.27 -1.28 -7.43
CA ARG A 100 9.81 -2.13 -8.54
C ARG A 100 10.66 -1.93 -9.78
N HIS A 101 11.06 -0.70 -10.11
CA HIS A 101 11.95 -0.45 -11.24
C HIS A 101 13.33 -1.10 -11.02
N VAL A 102 13.88 -1.00 -9.81
CA VAL A 102 15.18 -1.60 -9.44
C VAL A 102 15.13 -3.13 -9.42
N LEU A 103 14.01 -3.71 -8.98
CA LEU A 103 13.78 -5.16 -8.94
C LEU A 103 13.97 -5.79 -10.33
N TRP A 104 13.56 -5.09 -11.38
CA TRP A 104 13.66 -5.58 -12.75
C TRP A 104 15.05 -5.40 -13.38
N LEU A 105 15.99 -4.63 -12.80
CA LEU A 105 17.29 -4.38 -13.42
C LEU A 105 18.09 -5.65 -13.77
N PRO A 106 18.27 -6.64 -12.86
CA PRO A 106 19.03 -7.84 -13.16
C PRO A 106 18.25 -8.84 -14.04
N VAL A 107 16.96 -8.64 -14.31
CA VAL A 107 16.15 -9.60 -15.08
C VAL A 107 16.37 -9.44 -16.60
N SER A 108 16.39 -10.54 -17.35
CA SER A 108 16.51 -10.51 -18.81
C SER A 108 15.26 -9.94 -19.49
N SER A 109 15.41 -9.38 -20.70
CA SER A 109 14.28 -8.80 -21.44
C SER A 109 13.19 -9.82 -21.78
N ALA A 110 13.57 -11.06 -22.10
CA ALA A 110 12.62 -12.15 -22.37
C ALA A 110 11.75 -12.47 -21.13
N MET A 111 12.38 -12.57 -19.95
CA MET A 111 11.65 -12.80 -18.70
C MET A 111 10.77 -11.61 -18.33
N LYS A 112 11.21 -10.37 -18.56
CA LYS A 112 10.39 -9.16 -18.33
C LYS A 112 9.14 -9.16 -19.20
N PHE A 113 9.27 -9.55 -20.48
CA PHE A 113 8.17 -9.55 -21.44
C PHE A 113 7.00 -10.44 -21.01
N HIS A 114 7.29 -11.61 -20.43
CA HIS A 114 6.25 -12.52 -19.93
C HIS A 114 5.88 -12.27 -18.46
N GLY A 115 6.87 -12.00 -17.61
CA GLY A 115 6.70 -11.92 -16.17
C GLY A 115 6.00 -10.65 -15.70
N LYS A 116 6.33 -9.49 -16.30
CA LYS A 116 5.75 -8.22 -15.87
C LYS A 116 4.24 -8.15 -16.13
N PRO A 117 3.73 -8.50 -17.32
CA PRO A 117 2.28 -8.57 -17.53
C PRO A 117 1.61 -9.58 -16.60
N ALA A 118 2.21 -10.75 -16.36
CA ALA A 118 1.65 -11.74 -15.44
C ALA A 118 1.48 -11.17 -14.03
N ILE A 119 2.49 -10.48 -13.50
CA ILE A 119 2.42 -9.83 -12.19
C ILE A 119 1.37 -8.71 -12.19
N ASP A 120 1.49 -7.76 -13.13
CA ASP A 120 0.71 -6.53 -13.13
C ASP A 120 -0.79 -6.77 -13.44
N THR A 121 -1.13 -7.87 -14.15
CA THR A 121 -2.51 -8.16 -14.56
C THR A 121 -3.14 -9.33 -13.85
N LEU A 122 -2.42 -10.43 -13.60
CA LEU A 122 -2.98 -11.60 -12.95
C LEU A 122 -2.80 -11.51 -11.44
N TYR A 123 -1.56 -11.44 -10.96
CA TYR A 123 -1.28 -11.53 -9.53
C TYR A 123 -1.81 -10.33 -8.74
N VAL A 124 -1.69 -9.11 -9.28
CA VAL A 124 -2.30 -7.92 -8.67
C VAL A 124 -3.81 -8.08 -8.57
N ARG A 125 -4.48 -8.57 -9.62
CA ARG A 125 -5.94 -8.76 -9.62
C ARG A 125 -6.41 -9.90 -8.72
N LEU A 126 -5.65 -10.97 -8.64
CA LEU A 126 -5.88 -12.02 -7.65
C LEU A 126 -5.75 -11.46 -6.23
N GLY A 127 -4.77 -10.59 -5.99
CA GLY A 127 -4.63 -9.85 -4.74
C GLY A 127 -5.86 -9.01 -4.42
N ASP A 128 -6.35 -8.21 -5.38
CA ASP A 128 -7.58 -7.42 -5.23
C ASP A 128 -8.78 -8.31 -4.87
N GLY A 129 -8.92 -9.46 -5.54
CA GLY A 129 -9.98 -10.44 -5.28
C GLY A 129 -9.88 -11.06 -3.89
N LEU A 130 -8.68 -11.48 -3.46
CA LEU A 130 -8.43 -12.02 -2.13
C LEU A 130 -8.70 -10.99 -1.03
N ALA A 131 -8.35 -9.71 -1.27
CA ALA A 131 -8.66 -8.62 -0.35
C ALA A 131 -10.17 -8.42 -0.22
N ALA A 132 -10.92 -8.43 -1.33
CA ALA A 132 -12.38 -8.33 -1.31
C ALA A 132 -13.03 -9.51 -0.57
N ILE A 133 -12.58 -10.75 -0.83
CA ILE A 133 -13.06 -11.95 -0.13
C ILE A 133 -12.75 -11.85 1.37
N THR A 134 -11.57 -11.38 1.74
CA THR A 134 -11.18 -11.19 3.15
C THR A 134 -12.15 -10.26 3.86
N VAL A 135 -12.51 -9.12 3.25
CA VAL A 135 -13.48 -8.18 3.82
C VAL A 135 -14.87 -8.82 3.89
N LEU A 136 -15.32 -9.49 2.83
CA LEU A 136 -16.62 -10.16 2.79
C LEU A 136 -16.76 -11.19 3.92
N VAL A 137 -15.79 -12.10 4.04
CA VAL A 137 -15.75 -13.14 5.07
C VAL A 137 -15.60 -12.51 6.46
N GLY A 138 -14.70 -11.55 6.60
CA GLY A 138 -14.43 -10.88 7.87
C GLY A 138 -15.66 -10.16 8.43
N VAL A 139 -16.41 -9.45 7.58
CA VAL A 139 -17.61 -8.72 7.97
C VAL A 139 -18.81 -9.66 8.16
N HIS A 140 -19.12 -10.50 7.16
CA HIS A 140 -20.38 -11.25 7.15
C HIS A 140 -20.33 -12.60 7.88
N LEU A 141 -19.18 -13.28 7.91
CA LEU A 141 -19.07 -14.60 8.54
C LEU A 141 -18.44 -14.54 9.92
N LEU A 142 -17.41 -13.70 10.09
CA LEU A 142 -16.62 -13.63 11.33
C LEU A 142 -17.02 -12.46 12.24
N ALA A 143 -17.83 -11.51 11.74
CA ALA A 143 -18.20 -10.28 12.46
C ALA A 143 -16.99 -9.55 13.09
N LEU A 144 -15.88 -9.51 12.35
CA LEU A 144 -14.63 -8.91 12.83
C LEU A 144 -14.82 -7.41 13.09
N SER A 145 -14.31 -6.96 14.24
CA SER A 145 -14.18 -5.54 14.53
C SER A 145 -13.07 -4.90 13.68
N THR A 146 -13.06 -3.57 13.60
CA THR A 146 -12.01 -2.81 12.90
C THR A 146 -10.60 -3.17 13.41
N SER A 147 -10.42 -3.32 14.72
CA SER A 147 -9.14 -3.76 15.29
C SER A 147 -8.78 -5.19 14.88
N GLY A 148 -9.77 -6.08 14.75
CA GLY A 148 -9.56 -7.43 14.21
C GLY A 148 -8.99 -7.42 12.80
N PHE A 149 -9.49 -6.54 11.93
CA PHE A 149 -8.93 -6.32 10.60
C PHE A 149 -7.49 -5.80 10.64
N PHE A 150 -7.16 -4.88 11.55
CA PHE A 150 -5.79 -4.40 11.68
C PHE A 150 -4.82 -5.48 12.15
N VAL A 151 -5.21 -6.30 13.13
CA VAL A 151 -4.40 -7.45 13.58
C VAL A 151 -4.19 -8.46 12.45
N PHE A 152 -5.23 -8.74 11.67
CA PHE A 152 -5.09 -9.61 10.50
C PHE A 152 -4.13 -9.02 9.45
N ASN A 153 -4.20 -7.71 9.20
CA ASN A 153 -3.26 -7.03 8.32
C ASN A 153 -1.82 -7.07 8.85
N VAL A 154 -1.60 -6.96 10.17
CA VAL A 154 -0.26 -7.15 10.76
C VAL A 154 0.30 -8.52 10.38
N PHE A 155 -0.51 -9.59 10.49
CA PHE A 155 -0.09 -10.94 10.08
C PHE A 155 0.28 -11.00 8.59
N LEU A 156 -0.56 -10.44 7.71
CA LEU A 156 -0.26 -10.39 6.27
C LEU A 156 1.02 -9.61 5.96
N VAL A 157 1.25 -8.50 6.65
CA VAL A 157 2.46 -7.70 6.48
C VAL A 157 3.70 -8.44 6.98
N LEU A 158 3.61 -9.23 8.04
CA LEU A 158 4.73 -10.10 8.46
C LEU A 158 5.06 -11.13 7.37
N CYS A 159 4.06 -11.79 6.79
CA CYS A 159 4.26 -12.69 5.65
C CYS A 159 4.90 -11.96 4.46
N TRP A 160 4.44 -10.75 4.16
CA TRP A 160 5.00 -9.92 3.10
C TRP A 160 6.46 -9.51 3.39
N LEU A 161 6.79 -9.15 4.63
CA LEU A 161 8.16 -8.81 5.03
C LEU A 161 9.10 -10.00 4.86
N VAL A 162 8.67 -11.20 5.26
CA VAL A 162 9.41 -12.44 5.03
C VAL A 162 9.63 -12.66 3.54
N ALA A 163 8.58 -12.56 2.71
CA ALA A 163 8.69 -12.68 1.26
C ALA A 163 9.63 -11.63 0.65
N GLY A 164 9.59 -10.38 1.15
CA GLY A 164 10.49 -9.30 0.74
C GLY A 164 11.95 -9.60 1.07
N VAL A 165 12.25 -10.14 2.26
CA VAL A 165 13.61 -10.55 2.64
C VAL A 165 14.12 -11.67 1.75
N LEU A 166 13.26 -12.66 1.42
CA LEU A 166 13.62 -13.71 0.47
C LEU A 166 13.89 -13.15 -0.92
N LEU A 167 13.07 -12.20 -1.39
CA LEU A 167 13.25 -11.53 -2.68
C LEU A 167 14.55 -10.73 -2.76
N VAL A 168 14.94 -10.04 -1.67
CA VAL A 168 16.22 -9.33 -1.58
C VAL A 168 17.40 -10.29 -1.72
N ARG A 169 17.32 -11.47 -1.06
CA ARG A 169 18.38 -12.48 -1.14
C ARG A 169 18.54 -13.02 -2.56
N GLU A 170 17.42 -13.26 -3.24
CA GLU A 170 17.43 -13.75 -4.62
C GLU A 170 17.90 -12.70 -5.62
N HIS A 171 17.47 -11.44 -5.45
CA HIS A 171 17.93 -10.32 -6.28
C HIS A 171 19.46 -10.11 -6.18
N ARG A 172 20.02 -10.26 -4.97
CA ARG A 172 21.46 -10.20 -4.77
C ARG A 172 22.19 -11.32 -5.51
N ARG A 173 21.72 -12.57 -5.40
CA ARG A 173 22.30 -13.72 -6.14
C ARG A 173 22.29 -13.48 -7.65
N ALA A 174 21.14 -13.07 -8.20
CA ALA A 174 21.00 -12.79 -9.62
C ALA A 174 21.88 -11.62 -10.10
N SER A 175 22.17 -10.67 -9.21
CA SER A 175 23.07 -9.54 -9.50
C SER A 175 24.54 -9.96 -9.47
N ASP A 176 24.92 -10.82 -8.53
CA ASP A 176 26.29 -11.35 -8.39
C ASP A 176 26.63 -12.27 -9.58
N ASP A 177 25.72 -13.17 -10.00
CA ASP A 177 25.92 -14.07 -11.14
C ASP A 177 26.15 -13.29 -12.46
N LYS A 178 25.39 -12.21 -12.66
CA LYS A 178 25.58 -11.33 -13.82
C LYS A 178 26.93 -10.61 -13.82
N ALA A 179 27.44 -10.23 -12.64
CA ALA A 179 28.73 -9.57 -12.52
C ALA A 179 29.88 -10.53 -12.85
N VAL A 180 29.78 -11.80 -12.42
CA VAL A 180 30.74 -12.85 -12.76
C VAL A 180 30.77 -13.10 -14.27
N SER A 181 29.60 -13.31 -14.91
CA SER A 181 29.52 -13.58 -16.35
C SER A 181 29.99 -12.43 -17.24
N ALA A 182 30.05 -11.21 -16.72
CA ALA A 182 30.51 -10.03 -17.47
C ALA A 182 32.03 -9.81 -17.36
N THR A 183 32.70 -10.53 -16.45
CA THR A 183 34.14 -10.45 -16.22
C THR A 183 34.91 -11.58 -16.92
N GLU A 184 34.22 -12.66 -17.29
CA GLU A 184 34.70 -13.74 -18.16
C GLU A 184 34.62 -13.36 -19.65
#